data_AF-A0A182X7L4-F1
#
_entry.id   AF-A0A182X7L4-F1
#
_cell.length_a   1.000
_cell.length_b   1.000
_cell.length_c   1.000
_cell.angle_alpha   90.00
_cell.angle_beta   90.00
_cell.angle_gamma   90.00
#
_symmetry.space_group_name_H-M   'P 1'
#
loop_
_entity.id
_entity.type
_entity.pdbx_description
1 polymer ?
#
loop_
_entity_poly.entity_id
_entity_poly.type
_entity_poly.pdbx_seq_one_letter_code
_entity_poly.pdbx_strand_id
1 'polypeptide(L)'
;MKDISKISQGSGSFKQRVEGVVQKFQAAINESIASQLQFFESTRVNMLFQLKNFVQKSFNSFTDLVDRSFKNSGVCTGRSKECWNKLQAGLPRFMEDMNQEIVTCDDIFNANMENPRGVSVRRATMQRISQEFGNIQSKCLSSAQSNAATFTCLMKSLPHYVPRSAAYFSSLQNVISQGTNLMSYITSMAQTCYQTAYNTRTEQFNNGMTKLNRCVQGENANNVELNKELDK
;
A
#
# COMPACT_ATOMS: atom_id res chain seq x y z
N MET A 1 -24.73 11.71 -26.88
CA MET A 1 -25.25 12.29 -28.14
C MET A 1 -26.42 11.49 -28.71
N LYS A 2 -26.30 10.17 -28.90
CA LYS A 2 -27.37 9.32 -29.48
C LYS A 2 -28.73 9.40 -28.76
N ASP A 3 -28.75 9.62 -27.44
CA ASP A 3 -30.02 9.68 -26.71
C ASP A 3 -30.63 11.07 -26.67
N ILE A 4 -29.81 12.13 -26.72
CA ILE A 4 -30.29 13.52 -26.83
C ILE A 4 -30.91 13.76 -28.22
N SER A 5 -30.35 13.18 -29.28
CA SER A 5 -30.88 13.27 -30.64
C SER A 5 -32.23 12.56 -30.85
N LYS A 6 -32.65 11.70 -29.91
CA LYS A 6 -33.96 11.02 -29.95
C LYS A 6 -35.08 11.82 -29.27
N ILE A 7 -34.76 12.91 -28.57
CA ILE A 7 -35.74 13.72 -27.85
C ILE A 7 -36.33 14.75 -28.82
N SER A 8 -37.65 14.67 -29.05
CA SER A 8 -38.35 15.63 -29.91
C SER A 8 -38.26 17.05 -29.37
N GLN A 9 -37.76 17.99 -30.18
CA GLN A 9 -37.60 19.41 -29.84
C GLN A 9 -38.94 20.13 -29.65
N GLY A 10 -40.01 19.63 -30.30
CA GLY A 10 -41.37 20.17 -30.17
C GLY A 10 -42.06 19.78 -28.85
N SER A 11 -41.43 18.94 -28.02
CA SER A 11 -41.97 18.52 -26.74
C SER A 11 -41.83 19.62 -25.68
N GLY A 12 -42.91 19.92 -24.96
CA GLY A 12 -42.88 20.80 -23.78
C GLY A 12 -41.96 20.29 -22.65
N SER A 13 -41.65 18.99 -22.63
CA SER A 13 -40.73 18.38 -21.66
C SER A 13 -39.31 18.18 -22.20
N PHE A 14 -38.94 18.79 -23.33
CA PHE A 14 -37.63 18.60 -23.97
C PHE A 14 -36.46 18.88 -23.02
N LYS A 15 -36.43 20.07 -22.40
CA LYS A 15 -35.35 20.46 -21.46
C LYS A 15 -35.25 19.48 -20.29
N GLN A 16 -36.38 19.13 -19.69
CA GLN A 16 -36.44 18.22 -18.56
C GLN A 16 -35.92 16.81 -18.91
N ARG A 17 -36.23 16.31 -20.11
CA ARG A 17 -35.69 15.03 -20.59
C ARG A 17 -34.19 15.09 -20.88
N VAL A 18 -33.71 16.19 -21.45
CA VAL A 18 -32.28 16.41 -21.71
C VAL A 18 -31.49 16.53 -20.40
N GLU A 19 -31.99 17.28 -19.44
CA GLU A 19 -31.43 17.38 -18.09
C GLU A 19 -31.36 16.01 -17.42
N GLY A 20 -32.42 15.20 -17.54
CA GLY A 20 -32.41 13.81 -17.05
C GLY A 20 -31.32 12.94 -17.70
N VAL A 21 -31.03 13.11 -18.99
CA VAL A 21 -29.93 12.39 -19.66
C VAL A 21 -28.57 12.85 -19.14
N VAL A 22 -28.37 14.17 -18.98
CA VAL A 22 -27.12 14.74 -18.45
C VAL A 22 -26.89 14.31 -17.00
N GLN A 23 -27.93 14.34 -16.15
CA GLN A 23 -27.86 13.89 -14.77
C GLN A 23 -27.53 12.39 -14.66
N LYS A 24 -28.13 11.53 -15.51
CA LYS A 24 -27.79 10.10 -15.55
C LYS A 24 -26.32 9.88 -15.94
N PHE A 25 -25.81 10.64 -16.91
CA PHE A 25 -24.41 10.57 -17.30
C PHE A 25 -23.48 11.03 -16.17
N GLN A 26 -23.84 12.11 -15.47
CA GLN A 26 -23.11 12.60 -14.30
C GLN A 26 -23.09 11.56 -13.17
N ALA A 27 -24.23 10.94 -12.89
CA ALA A 27 -24.34 9.90 -11.86
C ALA A 27 -23.44 8.70 -12.18
N ALA A 28 -23.43 8.22 -13.42
CA ALA A 28 -22.57 7.12 -13.85
C ALA A 28 -21.08 7.44 -13.72
N ILE A 29 -20.68 8.69 -13.99
CA ILE A 29 -19.29 9.14 -13.80
C ILE A 29 -18.93 9.21 -12.32
N ASN A 30 -19.81 9.78 -11.49
CA ASN A 30 -19.59 9.84 -10.05
C ASN A 30 -19.48 8.45 -9.42
N GLU A 31 -20.34 7.52 -9.83
CA GLU A 31 -20.30 6.12 -9.40
C GLU A 31 -18.98 5.44 -9.82
N SER A 32 -18.54 5.66 -11.06
CA SER A 32 -17.27 5.11 -11.55
C SER A 32 -16.06 5.68 -10.79
N ILE A 33 -16.08 6.97 -10.47
CA ILE A 33 -15.06 7.62 -9.62
C ILE A 33 -15.06 7.01 -8.22
N ALA A 34 -16.22 6.85 -7.60
CA ALA A 34 -16.35 6.27 -6.26
C ALA A 34 -15.84 4.82 -6.22
N SER A 35 -16.21 4.01 -7.21
CA SER A 35 -15.72 2.63 -7.36
C SER A 35 -14.20 2.57 -7.49
N GLN A 36 -13.60 3.46 -8.29
CA GLN A 36 -12.16 3.54 -8.45
C GLN A 36 -11.42 3.94 -7.17
N LEU A 37 -12.00 4.83 -6.36
CA LEU A 37 -11.47 5.19 -5.04
C LEU A 37 -11.54 4.02 -4.06
N GLN A 38 -12.69 3.33 -4.00
CA GLN A 38 -12.86 2.15 -3.16
C GLN A 38 -11.88 1.03 -3.53
N PHE A 39 -11.67 0.80 -4.83
CA PHE A 39 -10.70 -0.19 -5.30
C PHE A 39 -9.27 0.16 -4.82
N PHE A 40 -8.88 1.42 -4.92
CA PHE A 40 -7.55 1.87 -4.47
C PHE A 40 -7.35 1.70 -2.96
N GLU A 41 -8.31 2.15 -2.14
CA GLU A 41 -8.23 2.00 -0.68
C GLU A 41 -8.27 0.52 -0.27
N SER A 42 -9.10 -0.30 -0.91
CA SER A 42 -9.12 -1.75 -0.69
C SER A 42 -7.77 -2.40 -1.00
N THR A 43 -7.16 -2.01 -2.12
CA THR A 43 -5.82 -2.48 -2.50
C THR A 43 -4.80 -2.10 -1.43
N ARG A 44 -4.79 -0.82 -1.01
CA ARG A 44 -3.91 -0.30 0.05
C ARG A 44 -4.05 -1.10 1.35
N VAL A 45 -5.28 -1.30 1.82
CA VAL A 45 -5.56 -2.06 3.05
C VAL A 45 -5.09 -3.51 2.92
N ASN A 46 -5.36 -4.17 1.80
CA ASN A 46 -4.89 -5.54 1.55
C ASN A 46 -3.36 -5.64 1.62
N MET A 47 -2.65 -4.68 1.04
CA MET A 47 -1.17 -4.65 1.10
C MET A 47 -0.65 -4.45 2.52
N LEU A 48 -1.25 -3.54 3.30
CA LEU A 48 -0.93 -3.36 4.72
C LEU A 48 -1.13 -4.66 5.51
N PHE A 49 -2.23 -5.37 5.26
CA PHE A 49 -2.47 -6.68 5.87
C PHE A 49 -1.44 -7.73 5.46
N GLN A 50 -1.06 -7.79 4.18
CA GLN A 50 -0.03 -8.72 3.70
C GLN A 50 1.33 -8.46 4.37
N LEU A 51 1.75 -7.20 4.47
CA LEU A 51 2.98 -6.81 5.15
C LEU A 51 2.94 -7.15 6.63
N LYS A 52 1.86 -6.78 7.33
CA LYS A 52 1.68 -7.11 8.75
C LYS A 52 1.74 -8.63 8.98
N ASN A 53 1.07 -9.40 8.14
CA ASN A 53 1.09 -10.87 8.22
C ASN A 53 2.48 -11.44 7.96
N PHE A 54 3.23 -10.87 7.01
CA PHE A 54 4.60 -11.27 6.72
C PHE A 54 5.52 -11.00 7.92
N VAL A 55 5.50 -9.77 8.45
CA VAL A 55 6.29 -9.37 9.63
C VAL A 55 5.97 -10.25 10.83
N GLN A 56 4.69 -10.47 11.12
CA GLN A 56 4.26 -11.32 12.23
C GLN A 56 4.74 -12.77 12.08
N LYS A 57 4.67 -13.33 10.87
CA LYS A 57 5.18 -14.69 10.61
C LYS A 57 6.68 -14.78 10.82
N SER A 58 7.45 -13.81 10.33
CA SER A 58 8.90 -13.77 10.53
C SER A 58 9.25 -13.63 12.01
N PHE A 59 8.56 -12.77 12.74
CA PHE A 59 8.74 -12.60 14.18
C PHE A 59 8.42 -13.88 14.98
N ASN A 60 7.30 -14.54 14.69
CA ASN A 60 6.93 -15.80 15.34
C ASN A 60 7.94 -16.90 15.03
N SER A 61 8.30 -17.07 13.75
CA SER A 61 9.28 -18.08 13.33
C SER A 61 10.62 -17.90 14.03
N PHE A 62 11.03 -16.64 14.24
CA PHE A 62 12.24 -16.33 14.97
C PHE A 62 12.12 -16.64 16.45
N THR A 63 11.03 -16.20 17.10
CA THR A 63 10.78 -16.46 18.52
C THR A 63 10.81 -17.97 18.80
N ASP A 64 10.20 -18.77 17.92
CA ASP A 64 10.22 -20.24 17.99
C ASP A 64 11.63 -20.82 17.80
N LEU A 65 12.48 -20.20 16.97
CA LEU A 65 13.88 -20.60 16.82
C LEU A 65 14.67 -20.34 18.10
N VAL A 66 14.48 -19.18 18.72
CA VAL A 66 15.15 -18.78 19.96
C VAL A 66 14.79 -19.73 21.09
N ASP A 67 13.49 -19.93 21.32
CA ASP A 67 12.98 -20.78 22.39
C ASP A 67 13.50 -22.21 22.25
N ARG A 68 13.44 -22.79 21.03
CA ARG A 68 14.00 -24.12 20.76
C ARG A 68 15.51 -24.18 20.98
N SER A 69 16.26 -23.18 20.52
CA SER A 69 17.72 -23.18 20.65
C SER A 69 18.17 -23.08 22.10
N PHE A 70 17.52 -22.24 22.91
CA PHE A 70 17.83 -22.15 24.34
C PHE A 70 17.43 -23.41 25.10
N LYS A 71 16.25 -23.99 24.82
CA LYS A 71 15.87 -25.29 25.39
C LYS A 71 16.88 -26.39 25.06
N ASN A 72 17.28 -26.48 23.78
CA ASN A 72 18.25 -27.50 23.33
C ASN A 72 19.65 -27.30 23.92
N SER A 73 20.07 -26.05 24.14
CA SER A 73 21.36 -25.74 24.75
C SER A 73 21.44 -26.08 26.24
N GLY A 74 20.31 -26.27 26.92
CA GLY A 74 20.28 -26.52 28.36
C GLY A 74 20.55 -25.29 29.25
N VAL A 75 20.81 -24.11 28.67
CA VAL A 75 21.08 -22.86 29.42
C VAL A 75 19.95 -22.48 30.38
N CYS A 76 18.70 -22.76 30.01
CA CYS A 76 17.54 -22.47 30.85
C CYS A 76 17.44 -23.35 32.12
N THR A 77 18.26 -24.39 32.25
CA THR A 77 18.23 -25.33 33.39
C THR A 77 19.18 -24.95 34.54
N GLY A 78 19.91 -23.84 34.42
CA GLY A 78 20.77 -23.29 35.47
C GLY A 78 22.17 -23.93 35.57
N ARG A 79 22.42 -25.06 34.90
CA ARG A 79 23.72 -25.77 34.91
C ARG A 79 24.85 -25.06 34.16
N SER A 80 24.51 -24.08 33.32
CA SER A 80 25.47 -23.37 32.46
C SER A 80 25.39 -21.86 32.64
N LYS A 81 25.12 -21.43 33.88
CA LYS A 81 24.96 -20.01 34.24
C LYS A 81 26.25 -19.22 34.01
N GLU A 82 27.41 -19.85 34.13
CA GLU A 82 28.72 -19.23 33.90
C GLU A 82 28.98 -19.00 32.41
N CYS A 83 28.82 -20.02 31.57
CA CYS A 83 28.80 -19.87 30.11
C CYS A 83 27.79 -18.83 29.61
N TRP A 84 26.58 -18.83 30.16
CA TRP A 84 25.56 -17.83 29.85
C TRP A 84 26.02 -16.42 30.21
N ASN A 85 26.53 -16.21 31.43
CA ASN A 85 26.96 -14.89 31.89
C ASN A 85 28.10 -14.30 31.05
N LYS A 86 29.02 -15.13 30.56
CA LYS A 86 30.12 -14.70 29.67
C LYS A 86 29.64 -14.37 28.26
N LEU A 87 28.72 -15.17 27.72
CA LEU A 87 28.34 -15.09 26.30
C LEU A 87 27.07 -14.29 26.03
N GLN A 88 26.21 -14.05 27.03
CA GLN A 88 24.94 -13.32 26.84
C GLN A 88 25.14 -11.91 26.28
N ALA A 89 26.27 -11.26 26.56
CA ALA A 89 26.60 -9.94 26.03
C ALA A 89 26.99 -9.97 24.54
N GLY A 90 27.48 -11.12 24.05
CA GLY A 90 27.80 -11.36 22.64
C GLY A 90 26.67 -12.04 21.85
N LEU A 91 25.61 -12.49 22.53
CA LEU A 91 24.36 -12.85 21.87
C LEU A 91 23.69 -11.55 21.41
N PRO A 92 23.19 -11.47 20.16
CA PRO A 92 22.50 -10.28 19.68
C PRO A 92 21.39 -9.88 20.66
N ARG A 93 21.21 -8.58 20.94
CA ARG A 93 20.03 -8.04 21.66
C ARG A 93 18.81 -8.12 20.76
N PHE A 94 18.48 -9.33 20.38
CA PHE A 94 17.80 -9.63 19.14
C PHE A 94 16.43 -8.98 19.05
N MET A 95 15.67 -9.01 20.14
CA MET A 95 14.34 -8.41 20.20
C MET A 95 14.40 -6.89 20.05
N GLU A 96 15.41 -6.21 20.61
CA GLU A 96 15.61 -4.77 20.43
C GLU A 96 16.06 -4.47 19.00
N ASP A 97 17.08 -5.18 18.51
CA ASP A 97 17.65 -4.98 17.18
C ASP A 97 16.64 -5.25 16.05
N MET A 98 15.86 -6.33 16.16
CA MET A 98 14.83 -6.66 15.19
C MET A 98 13.67 -5.67 15.25
N ASN A 99 13.27 -5.22 16.45
CA ASN A 99 12.26 -4.15 16.56
C ASN A 99 12.75 -2.84 15.92
N GLN A 100 14.03 -2.50 16.07
CA GLN A 100 14.59 -1.28 15.50
C GLN A 100 14.71 -1.35 13.96
N GLU A 101 15.08 -2.50 13.42
CA GLU A 101 15.05 -2.73 11.97
C GLU A 101 13.63 -2.76 11.41
N ILE A 102 12.66 -3.31 12.16
CA ILE A 102 11.24 -3.26 11.79
C ILE A 102 10.77 -1.81 11.69
N VAL A 103 11.06 -0.98 12.69
CA VAL A 103 10.73 0.45 12.68
C VAL A 103 11.38 1.15 11.47
N THR A 104 12.63 0.82 11.15
CA THR A 104 13.34 1.41 10.00
C THR A 104 12.70 1.00 8.66
N CYS A 105 12.34 -0.28 8.49
CA CYS A 105 11.63 -0.76 7.30
C CYS A 105 10.23 -0.14 7.19
N ASP A 106 9.53 0.06 8.32
CA ASP A 106 8.21 0.73 8.37
C ASP A 106 8.31 2.22 8.02
N ASP A 107 9.35 2.93 8.46
CA ASP A 107 9.57 4.34 8.11
C ASP A 107 9.79 4.52 6.60
N ILE A 108 10.60 3.65 6.00
CA ILE A 108 10.81 3.61 4.54
C ILE A 108 9.50 3.31 3.81
N PHE A 109 8.72 2.37 4.33
CA PHE A 109 7.43 1.99 3.74
C PHE A 109 6.41 3.14 3.80
N ASN A 110 6.25 3.77 4.96
CA ASN A 110 5.31 4.87 5.17
C ASN A 110 5.66 6.10 4.31
N ALA A 111 6.95 6.46 4.21
CA ALA A 111 7.41 7.56 3.37
C ALA A 111 7.05 7.36 1.88
N ASN A 112 7.01 6.12 1.41
CA ASN A 112 6.70 5.80 0.02
C ASN A 112 5.19 5.58 -0.24
N MET A 113 4.44 5.13 0.77
CA MET A 113 2.99 4.91 0.65
C MET A 113 2.18 6.19 0.44
N GLU A 114 2.60 7.32 1.02
CA GLU A 114 1.77 8.53 1.02
C GLU A 114 1.60 9.20 -0.35
N ASN A 115 2.41 8.81 -1.37
CA ASN A 115 2.49 9.42 -2.72
C ASN A 115 1.57 10.65 -2.95
N PRO A 116 1.96 11.82 -2.42
CA PRO A 116 1.10 13.01 -2.39
C PRO A 116 0.76 13.51 -3.80
N ARG A 117 1.68 13.31 -4.76
CA ARG A 117 1.49 13.67 -6.16
C ARG A 117 0.36 12.86 -6.81
N GLY A 118 0.28 11.55 -6.54
CA GLY A 118 -0.79 10.70 -7.04
C GLY A 118 -2.17 11.14 -6.54
N VAL A 119 -2.28 11.53 -5.26
CA VAL A 119 -3.53 12.06 -4.68
C VAL A 119 -3.93 13.39 -5.34
N SER A 120 -2.98 14.32 -5.50
CA SER A 120 -3.22 15.62 -6.12
C SER A 120 -3.68 15.51 -7.57
N VAL A 121 -3.01 14.69 -8.39
CA VAL A 121 -3.38 14.50 -9.81
C VAL A 121 -4.78 13.89 -9.92
N ARG A 122 -5.11 12.88 -9.10
CA ARG A 122 -6.45 12.29 -9.06
C ARG A 122 -7.53 13.34 -8.77
N ARG A 123 -7.34 14.14 -7.72
CA ARG A 123 -8.27 15.21 -7.33
C ARG A 123 -8.44 16.25 -8.45
N ALA A 124 -7.34 16.69 -9.05
CA ALA A 124 -7.38 17.67 -10.14
C ALA A 124 -8.09 17.13 -11.38
N THR A 125 -7.84 15.88 -11.75
CA THR A 125 -8.52 15.21 -12.88
C THR A 125 -10.02 15.07 -12.63
N MET A 126 -10.43 14.71 -11.41
CA MET A 126 -11.85 14.67 -11.02
C MET A 126 -12.51 16.06 -11.12
N GLN A 127 -11.87 17.10 -10.58
CA GLN A 127 -12.37 18.47 -10.66
C GLN A 127 -12.57 18.93 -12.12
N ARG A 128 -11.63 18.60 -13.01
CA ARG A 128 -11.75 18.94 -14.44
C ARG A 128 -12.94 18.23 -15.09
N ILE A 129 -13.15 16.96 -14.80
CA ILE A 129 -14.32 16.21 -15.29
C ILE A 129 -15.61 16.88 -14.82
N SER A 130 -15.72 17.22 -13.52
CA SER A 130 -16.90 17.91 -12.97
C SER A 130 -17.11 19.31 -13.57
N GLN A 131 -16.04 20.06 -13.85
CA GLN A 131 -16.10 21.39 -14.47
C GLN A 131 -16.61 21.34 -15.91
N GLU A 132 -16.15 20.37 -16.72
CA GLU A 132 -16.62 20.20 -18.10
C GLU A 132 -18.15 19.97 -18.13
N PHE A 133 -18.72 19.27 -17.14
CA PHE A 133 -20.17 19.12 -17.00
C PHE A 133 -20.89 20.39 -16.57
N GLY A 134 -20.38 21.07 -15.54
CA GLY A 134 -20.92 22.35 -15.09
C GLY A 134 -20.96 23.38 -16.21
N ASN A 135 -19.95 23.36 -17.09
CA ASN A 135 -19.89 24.23 -18.28
C ASN A 135 -20.97 23.90 -19.32
N ILE A 136 -21.28 22.63 -19.57
CA ILE A 136 -22.38 22.27 -20.49
C ILE A 136 -23.73 22.70 -19.89
N GLN A 137 -23.94 22.44 -18.61
CA GLN A 137 -25.18 22.76 -17.94
C GLN A 137 -25.40 24.28 -17.90
N SER A 138 -24.39 25.05 -17.53
CA SER A 138 -24.48 26.52 -17.48
C SER A 138 -24.62 27.16 -18.87
N LYS A 139 -23.93 26.62 -19.88
CA LYS A 139 -23.93 27.21 -21.22
C LYS A 139 -25.18 26.87 -22.03
N CYS A 140 -25.66 25.64 -21.93
CA CYS A 140 -26.72 25.15 -22.80
C CYS A 140 -28.06 24.90 -22.10
N LEU A 141 -28.11 24.68 -20.78
CA LEU A 141 -29.33 24.25 -20.09
C LEU A 141 -29.93 25.31 -19.17
N SER A 142 -29.11 26.13 -18.51
CA SER A 142 -29.59 27.11 -17.52
C SER A 142 -30.12 28.43 -18.09
N SER A 143 -30.07 28.64 -19.41
CA SER A 143 -30.57 29.87 -20.04
C SER A 143 -32.00 29.69 -20.57
N ALA A 144 -32.76 30.79 -20.58
CA ALA A 144 -34.14 30.85 -21.10
C ALA A 144 -34.20 30.78 -22.65
N GLN A 145 -33.40 29.90 -23.25
CA GLN A 145 -33.35 29.67 -24.70
C GLN A 145 -34.48 28.73 -25.14
N SER A 146 -34.89 28.82 -26.42
CA SER A 146 -35.83 27.88 -27.02
C SER A 146 -35.27 26.45 -27.06
N ASN A 147 -36.14 25.44 -27.20
CA ASN A 147 -35.71 24.03 -27.29
C ASN A 147 -34.77 23.78 -28.47
N ALA A 148 -35.02 24.42 -29.62
CA ALA A 148 -34.16 24.34 -30.79
C ALA A 148 -32.77 24.94 -30.52
N ALA A 149 -32.71 26.12 -29.90
CA ALA A 149 -31.45 26.77 -29.53
C ALA A 149 -30.66 25.95 -28.49
N THR A 150 -31.36 25.36 -27.51
CA THR A 150 -30.81 24.44 -26.51
C THR A 150 -30.19 23.21 -27.19
N PHE A 151 -30.92 22.57 -28.12
CA PHE A 151 -30.44 21.42 -28.87
C PHE A 151 -29.21 21.76 -29.71
N THR A 152 -29.23 22.88 -30.43
CA THR A 152 -28.09 23.33 -31.23
C THR A 152 -26.87 23.63 -30.35
N CYS A 153 -27.05 24.25 -29.18
CA CYS A 153 -25.96 24.48 -28.22
C CYS A 153 -25.32 23.16 -27.77
N LEU A 154 -26.14 22.16 -27.41
CA LEU A 154 -25.66 20.85 -26.99
C LEU A 154 -24.94 20.12 -28.12
N MET A 155 -25.49 20.12 -29.33
CA MET A 155 -24.87 19.47 -30.49
C MET A 155 -23.54 20.12 -30.88
N LYS A 156 -23.38 21.43 -30.66
CA LYS A 156 -22.08 22.12 -30.85
C LYS A 156 -21.10 21.87 -29.70
N SER A 157 -21.58 21.77 -28.47
CA SER A 157 -20.74 21.69 -27.28
C SER A 157 -20.27 20.26 -26.99
N LEU A 158 -21.17 19.27 -27.03
CA LEU A 158 -20.88 17.87 -26.66
C LEU A 158 -19.71 17.25 -27.42
N PRO A 159 -19.50 17.49 -28.74
CA PRO A 159 -18.34 16.98 -29.46
C PRO A 159 -16.99 17.46 -28.89
N HIS A 160 -16.95 18.58 -28.16
CA HIS A 160 -15.73 19.08 -27.53
C HIS A 160 -15.56 18.56 -26.09
N TYR A 161 -16.64 18.52 -25.32
CA TYR A 161 -16.60 18.13 -23.91
C TYR A 161 -16.49 16.62 -23.69
N VAL A 162 -17.15 15.81 -24.52
CA VAL A 162 -17.18 14.35 -24.34
C VAL A 162 -15.78 13.72 -24.55
N PRO A 163 -15.03 14.04 -25.63
CA PRO A 163 -13.68 13.51 -25.80
C PRO A 163 -12.70 13.98 -24.72
N ARG A 164 -12.81 15.23 -24.25
CA ARG A 164 -11.97 15.75 -23.15
C ARG A 164 -12.25 15.02 -21.84
N SER A 165 -13.52 14.83 -21.50
CA SER A 165 -13.93 14.06 -20.32
C SER A 165 -13.44 12.62 -20.40
N ALA A 166 -13.51 12.00 -21.58
CA ALA A 166 -12.94 10.66 -21.82
C ALA A 166 -11.42 10.64 -21.62
N ALA A 167 -10.68 11.63 -22.13
CA ALA A 167 -9.24 11.74 -21.94
C ALA A 167 -8.86 11.93 -20.46
N TYR A 168 -9.61 12.75 -19.71
CA TYR A 168 -9.43 12.88 -18.27
C TYR A 168 -9.72 11.57 -17.53
N PHE A 169 -10.75 10.83 -17.94
CA PHE A 169 -11.06 9.53 -17.34
C PHE A 169 -9.96 8.49 -17.62
N SER A 170 -9.43 8.42 -18.84
CA SER A 170 -8.27 7.57 -19.15
C SER A 170 -7.02 7.99 -18.36
N SER A 171 -6.82 9.29 -18.17
CA SER A 171 -5.74 9.80 -17.31
C SER A 171 -5.92 9.36 -15.84
N LEU A 172 -7.14 9.40 -15.31
CA LEU A 172 -7.45 8.92 -13.97
C LEU A 172 -7.15 7.41 -13.82
N GLN A 173 -7.56 6.60 -14.79
CA GLN A 173 -7.26 5.16 -14.84
C GLN A 173 -5.75 4.90 -14.85
N ASN A 174 -4.99 5.64 -15.66
CA ASN A 174 -3.53 5.50 -15.73
C ASN A 174 -2.87 5.85 -14.39
N VAL A 175 -3.31 6.93 -13.73
CA VAL A 175 -2.76 7.33 -12.42
C VAL A 175 -3.08 6.28 -11.35
N ILE A 176 -4.25 5.67 -11.39
CA ILE A 176 -4.62 4.57 -10.48
C ILE A 176 -3.72 3.35 -10.75
N SER A 177 -3.56 2.95 -12.01
CA SER A 177 -2.70 1.82 -12.39
C SER A 177 -1.25 2.03 -11.95
N GLN A 178 -0.71 3.22 -12.19
CA GLN A 178 0.63 3.59 -11.72
C GLN A 178 0.73 3.57 -10.19
N GLY A 179 -0.30 4.05 -9.49
CA GLY A 179 -0.38 3.99 -8.03
C GLY A 179 -0.37 2.56 -7.51
N THR A 180 -1.17 1.66 -8.10
CA THR A 180 -1.20 0.24 -7.74
C THR A 180 0.17 -0.42 -7.97
N ASN A 181 0.79 -0.20 -9.13
CA ASN A 181 2.11 -0.77 -9.44
C ASN A 181 3.19 -0.26 -8.49
N LEU A 182 3.18 1.03 -8.19
CA LEU A 182 4.11 1.63 -7.22
C LEU A 182 3.91 1.01 -5.83
N MET A 183 2.66 0.86 -5.37
CA MET A 183 2.40 0.23 -4.08
C MET A 183 2.81 -1.24 -4.03
N SER A 184 2.64 -2.01 -5.12
CA SER A 184 3.17 -3.37 -5.21
C SER A 184 4.69 -3.41 -5.14
N TYR A 185 5.36 -2.47 -5.82
CA TYR A 185 6.82 -2.32 -5.74
C TYR A 185 7.29 -2.00 -4.32
N ILE A 186 6.65 -1.02 -3.67
CA ILE A 186 6.94 -0.63 -2.28
C ILE A 186 6.71 -1.81 -1.32
N THR A 187 5.65 -2.59 -1.54
CA THR A 187 5.35 -3.79 -0.75
C THR A 187 6.45 -4.84 -0.88
N SER A 188 6.91 -5.12 -2.10
CA SER A 188 8.02 -6.04 -2.35
C SER A 188 9.34 -5.55 -1.73
N MET A 189 9.61 -4.25 -1.82
CA MET A 189 10.78 -3.62 -1.21
C MET A 189 10.75 -3.76 0.32
N ALA A 190 9.61 -3.50 0.94
CA ALA A 190 9.45 -3.67 2.39
C ALA A 190 9.58 -5.14 2.80
N GLN A 191 8.94 -6.08 2.10
CA GLN A 191 9.13 -7.52 2.34
C GLN A 191 10.60 -7.94 2.24
N THR A 192 11.34 -7.41 1.26
CA THR A 192 12.78 -7.68 1.09
C THR A 192 13.61 -7.08 2.23
N CYS A 193 13.27 -5.88 2.70
CA CYS A 193 13.89 -5.26 3.88
C CYS A 193 13.72 -6.17 5.11
N TYR A 194 12.48 -6.59 5.38
CA TYR A 194 12.14 -7.49 6.47
C TYR A 194 12.82 -8.87 6.36
N GLN A 195 12.88 -9.44 5.16
CA GLN A 195 13.51 -10.74 4.94
C GLN A 195 15.03 -10.68 5.15
N THR A 196 15.67 -9.60 4.67
CA THR A 196 17.11 -9.38 4.86
C THR A 196 17.44 -9.25 6.34
N ALA A 197 16.70 -8.40 7.06
CA ALA A 197 16.80 -8.26 8.52
C ALA A 197 16.68 -9.61 9.22
N TYR A 198 15.62 -10.36 8.93
CA TYR A 198 15.39 -11.69 9.49
C TYR A 198 16.57 -12.65 9.24
N ASN A 199 17.06 -12.72 8.01
CA ASN A 199 18.14 -13.65 7.63
C ASN A 199 19.45 -13.30 8.33
N THR A 200 19.88 -12.04 8.26
CA THR A 200 21.12 -11.56 8.90
C THR A 200 21.10 -11.83 10.39
N ARG A 201 19.96 -11.57 11.05
CA ARG A 201 19.85 -11.76 12.49
C ARG A 201 19.77 -13.24 12.87
N THR A 202 19.13 -14.07 12.06
CA THR A 202 19.13 -15.54 12.22
C THR A 202 20.55 -16.10 12.15
N GLU A 203 21.37 -15.63 11.22
CA GLU A 203 22.76 -16.03 11.10
C GLU A 203 23.58 -15.63 12.34
N GLN A 204 23.47 -14.37 12.78
CA GLN A 204 24.12 -13.88 14.00
C GLN A 204 23.71 -14.71 15.24
N PHE A 205 22.42 -15.01 15.37
CA PHE A 205 21.90 -15.82 16.45
C PHE A 205 22.45 -17.25 16.42
N ASN A 206 22.45 -17.91 15.26
CA ASN A 206 23.00 -19.26 15.11
C ASN A 206 24.50 -19.32 15.41
N ASN A 207 25.26 -18.29 15.03
CA ASN A 207 26.68 -18.17 15.37
C ASN A 207 26.89 -18.02 16.88
N GLY A 208 26.08 -17.17 17.54
CA GLY A 208 26.07 -17.03 19.00
C GLY A 208 25.71 -18.32 19.72
N MET A 209 24.66 -19.01 19.26
CA MET A 209 24.23 -20.31 19.80
C MET A 209 25.27 -21.40 19.61
N THR A 210 26.03 -21.39 18.51
CA THR A 210 27.12 -22.34 18.29
C THR A 210 28.22 -22.16 19.34
N LYS A 211 28.61 -20.90 19.62
CA LYS A 211 29.59 -20.58 20.67
C LYS A 211 29.08 -20.99 22.06
N LEU A 212 27.81 -20.71 22.34
CA LEU A 212 27.16 -21.08 23.60
C LEU A 212 27.12 -22.60 23.79
N ASN A 213 26.67 -23.35 22.78
CA ASN A 213 26.62 -24.80 22.83
C ASN A 213 28.00 -25.41 23.01
N ARG A 214 29.03 -24.87 22.34
CA ARG A 214 30.42 -25.30 22.58
C ARG A 214 30.84 -25.04 24.03
N CYS A 215 30.54 -23.86 24.58
CA CYS A 215 30.82 -23.53 25.98
C CYS A 215 30.17 -24.54 26.94
N VAL A 216 28.87 -24.82 26.76
CA VAL A 216 28.12 -25.80 27.58
C VAL A 216 28.68 -27.22 27.43
N GLN A 217 29.08 -27.62 26.22
CA GLN A 217 29.71 -28.93 25.99
C GLN A 217 31.12 -29.01 26.58
N GLY A 218 31.88 -27.91 26.54
CA GLY A 218 33.22 -27.77 27.11
C GLY A 218 33.23 -27.62 28.63
N GLU A 219 32.17 -27.12 29.26
CA GLU A 219 32.00 -27.19 30.72
C GLU A 219 32.06 -28.64 31.23
N ASN A 220 31.69 -29.63 30.39
CA ASN A 220 31.79 -31.06 30.73
C ASN A 220 33.14 -31.71 30.35
N ALA A 221 34.04 -30.99 29.66
CA ALA A 221 35.32 -31.51 29.22
C ALA A 221 36.38 -30.39 29.28
N ASN A 222 37.29 -30.42 30.27
CA ASN A 222 38.37 -29.46 30.51
C ASN A 222 39.14 -29.01 29.24
N ASN A 223 38.59 -28.09 28.45
CA ASN A 223 39.14 -27.70 27.16
C ASN A 223 39.63 -26.25 27.20
N VAL A 224 40.93 -26.10 27.47
CA VAL A 224 41.63 -24.82 27.70
C VAL A 224 41.57 -23.88 26.50
N GLU A 225 41.42 -24.42 25.28
CA GLU A 225 41.37 -23.64 24.04
C GLU A 225 40.04 -22.90 23.88
N LEU A 226 38.95 -23.49 24.38
CA LEU A 226 37.63 -22.88 24.39
C LEU A 226 37.57 -21.68 25.35
N ASN A 227 38.21 -21.77 26.53
CA ASN A 227 38.29 -20.65 27.46
C ASN A 227 39.05 -19.44 26.88
N LYS A 228 40.08 -19.67 26.05
CA LYS A 228 40.81 -18.59 25.36
C LYS A 228 40.01 -17.90 24.25
N GLU A 229 39.05 -18.58 23.60
CA GLU A 229 38.13 -17.97 22.63
C GLU A 229 36.98 -17.20 23.30
N LEU A 230 36.61 -17.57 24.53
CA LEU A 230 35.53 -16.94 25.30
C LEU A 230 35.99 -15.67 26.05
N ASP A 231 37.27 -15.56 26.38
CA ASP A 231 37.86 -14.41 27.09
C ASP A 231 38.39 -13.30 26.13
N LYS A 232 38.17 -13.43 24.81
CA LYS A 232 38.47 -12.40 23.78
C LYS A 232 37.19 -11.70 23.32
#